data_AF-B9XMM7-F1
#
_entry.id   AF-B9XMM7-F1
#
_cell.length_a   1.000
_cell.length_b   1.000
_cell.length_c   1.000
_cell.angle_alpha   90.00
_cell.angle_beta   90.00
_cell.angle_gamma   90.00
#
_symmetry.space_group_name_H-M   'P 1'
#
loop_
_entity.id
_entity.type
_entity.pdbx_description
1 polymer ?
#
loop_
_entity_poly.entity_id
_entity_poly.type
_entity_poly.pdbx_seq_one_letter_code
_entity_poly.pdbx_strand_id
1 'polypeptide(L)'
;MSGYIIYFVGGLFILLCASIMWAQIDHFVDQLTGSTRIRWYRRLFWRQTVEDLMAELQAGKRTEISGEEVELAKAYQRRRMASDIRFPKAGEIYEAIGDFEVHYMTAHCAPFTGGGRSILPKGERVRVCEPSNPEPLCVYCDPLSYEALHERIVSAEERAHERYEGYYFNIDTVDLNRFFRFVESSKTDEETNKHAG
;
A
#
# COMPACT_ATOMS: atom_id res chain seq x y z
N MET A 1 -54.81 23.36 -13.84
CA MET A 1 -54.26 22.52 -12.75
C MET A 1 -54.67 21.08 -13.00
N SER A 2 -53.83 20.12 -12.60
CA SER A 2 -53.98 18.65 -12.73
C SER A 2 -53.44 18.03 -14.01
N GLY A 3 -52.25 17.44 -13.90
CA GLY A 3 -51.69 16.60 -14.96
C GLY A 3 -50.24 16.14 -14.79
N TYR A 4 -49.77 15.73 -13.60
CA TYR A 4 -48.44 15.09 -13.43
C TYR A 4 -48.35 14.28 -12.12
N ILE A 5 -48.98 13.10 -12.01
CA ILE A 5 -48.83 12.23 -10.81
C ILE A 5 -48.61 10.73 -11.13
N ILE A 6 -48.82 10.23 -12.35
CA ILE A 6 -48.96 8.76 -12.55
C ILE A 6 -47.64 8.02 -12.93
N TYR A 7 -46.57 8.70 -13.32
CA TYR A 7 -45.33 8.00 -13.74
C TYR A 7 -44.36 7.59 -12.61
N PHE A 8 -44.64 7.93 -11.36
CA PHE A 8 -43.66 7.75 -10.27
C PHE A 8 -43.69 6.35 -9.62
N VAL A 9 -44.76 5.57 -9.80
CA VAL A 9 -44.93 4.30 -9.05
C VAL A 9 -44.28 3.11 -9.76
N GLY A 10 -44.17 3.12 -11.10
CA GLY A 10 -43.60 2.01 -11.86
C GLY A 10 -42.07 1.89 -11.79
N GLY A 11 -41.36 3.02 -11.70
CA GLY A 11 -39.88 3.02 -11.63
C GLY A 11 -39.33 2.48 -10.32
N LEU A 12 -40.02 2.74 -9.20
CA LEU A 12 -39.58 2.29 -7.88
C LEU A 12 -39.69 0.77 -7.72
N PHE A 13 -40.68 0.14 -8.36
CA PHE A 13 -40.91 -1.30 -8.26
C PHE A 13 -39.83 -2.12 -9.01
N ILE A 14 -39.38 -1.65 -10.18
CA ILE A 14 -38.33 -2.31 -10.95
C ILE A 14 -36.98 -2.28 -10.21
N LEU A 15 -36.65 -1.16 -9.56
CA LEU A 15 -35.43 -1.04 -8.76
C LEU A 15 -35.48 -1.91 -7.50
N LEU A 16 -36.64 -2.04 -6.86
CA LEU A 16 -36.82 -2.92 -5.70
C LEU A 16 -36.66 -4.40 -6.10
N CYS A 17 -37.29 -4.83 -7.20
CA CYS A 17 -37.16 -6.20 -7.72
C CYS A 17 -35.71 -6.52 -8.12
N ALA A 18 -34.98 -5.58 -8.73
CA ALA A 18 -33.57 -5.77 -9.05
C ALA A 18 -32.73 -5.96 -7.78
N SER A 19 -32.94 -5.16 -6.73
CA SER A 19 -32.19 -5.28 -5.47
C SER A 19 -32.44 -6.61 -4.74
N ILE A 20 -33.68 -7.09 -4.75
CA ILE A 20 -34.06 -8.37 -4.13
C ILE A 20 -33.49 -9.55 -4.93
N MET A 21 -33.50 -9.47 -6.27
CA MET A 21 -32.84 -10.47 -7.12
C MET A 21 -31.34 -10.54 -6.87
N TRP A 22 -30.64 -9.40 -6.73
CA TRP A 22 -29.21 -9.39 -6.45
C TRP A 22 -28.89 -10.04 -5.09
N ALA A 23 -29.63 -9.68 -4.04
CA ALA A 23 -29.43 -10.26 -2.71
C ALA A 23 -29.75 -11.78 -2.66
N GLN A 24 -30.76 -12.24 -3.40
CA GLN A 24 -31.05 -13.68 -3.50
C GLN A 24 -30.03 -14.44 -4.36
N ILE A 25 -29.48 -13.81 -5.40
CA ILE A 25 -28.42 -14.40 -6.21
C ILE A 25 -27.15 -14.57 -5.37
N ASP A 26 -26.76 -13.57 -4.57
CA ASP A 26 -25.57 -13.67 -3.72
C ASP A 26 -25.70 -14.80 -2.69
N HIS A 27 -26.86 -14.89 -2.01
CA HIS A 27 -27.11 -15.97 -1.05
C HIS A 27 -27.16 -17.36 -1.71
N PHE A 28 -27.72 -17.46 -2.93
CA PHE A 28 -27.82 -18.71 -3.68
C PHE A 28 -26.47 -19.16 -4.26
N VAL A 29 -25.62 -18.21 -4.68
CA VAL A 29 -24.26 -18.48 -5.15
C VAL A 29 -23.38 -18.99 -4.00
N ASP A 30 -23.54 -18.42 -2.80
CA ASP A 30 -22.86 -18.88 -1.58
C ASP A 30 -23.25 -20.32 -1.20
N GLN A 31 -24.53 -20.69 -1.36
CA GLN A 31 -24.97 -22.06 -1.03
C GLN A 31 -24.59 -23.12 -2.07
N LEU A 32 -24.47 -22.75 -3.35
CA LEU A 32 -24.27 -23.74 -4.43
C LEU A 32 -22.82 -24.04 -4.78
N THR A 33 -21.87 -23.20 -4.38
CA THR A 33 -20.53 -23.27 -4.96
C THR A 33 -19.48 -23.69 -3.94
N GLY A 34 -19.29 -25.01 -3.85
CA GLY A 34 -18.01 -25.56 -3.42
C GLY A 34 -16.85 -24.99 -4.26
N SER A 35 -16.16 -23.98 -3.70
CA SER A 35 -14.80 -23.49 -3.97
C SER A 35 -14.40 -23.00 -5.38
N THR A 36 -14.99 -23.49 -6.48
CA THR A 36 -14.40 -23.30 -7.83
C THR A 36 -15.07 -22.23 -8.69
N ARG A 37 -16.37 -21.97 -8.56
CA ARG A 37 -17.08 -20.95 -9.38
C ARG A 37 -17.00 -19.52 -8.81
N ILE A 38 -16.88 -19.33 -7.49
CA ILE A 38 -16.64 -18.01 -6.87
C ILE A 38 -15.32 -17.40 -7.36
N ARG A 39 -14.31 -18.24 -7.63
CA ARG A 39 -13.02 -17.83 -8.19
C ARG A 39 -13.16 -17.12 -9.55
N TRP A 40 -14.09 -17.56 -10.40
CA TRP A 40 -14.31 -16.96 -11.72
C TRP A 40 -14.96 -15.58 -11.61
N TYR A 41 -15.99 -15.42 -10.76
CA TYR A 41 -16.65 -14.12 -10.58
C TYR A 41 -15.73 -13.09 -9.91
N ARG A 42 -14.94 -13.50 -8.90
CA ARG A 42 -13.89 -12.63 -8.32
C ARG A 42 -12.90 -12.17 -9.39
N ARG A 43 -12.46 -13.06 -10.29
CA ARG A 43 -11.50 -12.71 -11.36
C ARG A 43 -12.07 -11.68 -12.35
N LEU A 44 -13.36 -11.76 -12.66
CA LEU A 44 -14.02 -10.83 -13.59
C LEU A 44 -14.29 -9.44 -12.99
N PHE A 45 -14.51 -9.36 -11.67
CA PHE A 45 -14.85 -8.10 -10.98
C PHE A 45 -13.87 -7.75 -9.87
N TRP A 46 -12.59 -8.07 -10.06
CA TRP A 46 -11.58 -7.89 -9.02
C TRP A 46 -11.40 -6.41 -8.67
N ARG A 47 -11.71 -6.06 -7.41
CA ARG A 47 -11.63 -4.69 -6.86
C ARG A 47 -10.95 -4.65 -5.48
N GLN A 48 -10.23 -5.71 -5.12
CA GLN A 48 -9.59 -5.82 -3.81
C GLN A 48 -8.18 -5.24 -3.85
N THR A 49 -7.83 -4.46 -2.84
CA THR A 49 -6.46 -4.01 -2.56
C THR A 49 -5.67 -5.10 -1.84
N VAL A 50 -4.36 -4.94 -1.70
CA VAL A 50 -3.54 -5.87 -0.90
C VAL A 50 -4.01 -5.86 0.56
N GLU A 51 -4.38 -4.70 1.10
CA GLU A 51 -4.94 -4.55 2.45
C GLU A 51 -6.24 -5.33 2.61
N ASP A 52 -7.14 -5.29 1.63
CA ASP A 52 -8.39 -6.06 1.66
C ASP A 52 -8.10 -7.57 1.75
N LEU A 53 -7.11 -8.06 0.98
CA LEU A 53 -6.70 -9.46 1.01
C LEU A 53 -6.10 -9.85 2.37
N MET A 54 -5.24 -8.99 2.93
CA MET A 54 -4.65 -9.22 4.25
C MET A 54 -5.71 -9.19 5.36
N ALA A 55 -6.69 -8.29 5.28
CA ALA A 55 -7.80 -8.22 6.21
C ALA A 55 -8.69 -9.48 6.14
N GLU A 56 -8.95 -10.02 4.94
CA GLU A 56 -9.66 -11.30 4.78
C GLU A 56 -8.89 -12.48 5.42
N LEU A 57 -7.58 -12.53 5.22
CA LEU A 57 -6.71 -13.55 5.81
C LEU A 57 -6.71 -13.46 7.34
N GLN A 58 -6.54 -12.25 7.89
CA GLN A 58 -6.57 -12.00 9.35
C GLN A 58 -7.93 -12.31 9.97
N ALA A 59 -9.02 -12.03 9.25
CA ALA A 59 -10.37 -12.36 9.68
C ALA A 59 -10.71 -13.87 9.56
N GLY A 60 -9.76 -14.70 9.11
CA GLY A 60 -9.97 -16.14 8.92
C GLY A 60 -10.94 -16.48 7.78
N LYS A 61 -11.31 -15.49 6.93
CA LYS A 61 -12.17 -15.71 5.75
C LYS A 61 -11.44 -16.50 4.67
N ARG A 62 -10.11 -16.54 4.75
CA ARG A 62 -9.20 -17.25 3.85
C ARG A 62 -8.08 -17.88 4.63
N THR A 63 -7.51 -18.95 4.10
CA THR A 63 -6.33 -19.62 4.68
C THR A 63 -5.03 -19.16 4.03
N GLU A 64 -5.09 -18.77 2.75
CA GLU A 64 -3.93 -18.34 1.97
C GLU A 64 -4.31 -17.26 0.94
N ILE A 65 -3.30 -16.47 0.57
CA ILE A 65 -3.35 -15.50 -0.53
C ILE A 65 -2.32 -15.94 -1.55
N SER A 66 -2.75 -16.18 -2.80
CA SER A 66 -1.81 -16.56 -3.86
C SER A 66 -1.02 -15.36 -4.37
N GLY A 67 0.18 -15.61 -4.91
CA GLY A 67 1.00 -14.54 -5.51
C GLY A 67 0.30 -13.84 -6.68
N GLU A 68 -0.50 -14.56 -7.48
CA GLU A 68 -1.30 -13.97 -8.57
C GLU A 68 -2.31 -12.94 -8.03
N GLU A 69 -2.99 -13.24 -6.92
CA GLU A 69 -3.95 -12.32 -6.30
C GLU A 69 -3.29 -11.06 -5.76
N VAL A 70 -2.10 -11.20 -5.16
CA VAL A 70 -1.30 -10.06 -4.72
C VAL A 70 -0.94 -9.17 -5.92
N GLU A 71 -0.49 -9.75 -7.04
CA GLU A 71 -0.14 -8.97 -8.23
C GLU A 71 -1.37 -8.31 -8.88
N LEU A 72 -2.53 -8.99 -8.91
CA LEU A 72 -3.80 -8.39 -9.37
C LEU A 72 -4.23 -7.23 -8.46
N ALA A 73 -4.10 -7.38 -7.15
CA ALA A 73 -4.42 -6.33 -6.19
C ALA A 73 -3.48 -5.12 -6.33
N LYS A 74 -2.17 -5.35 -6.49
CA LYS A 74 -1.20 -4.29 -6.77
C LYS A 74 -1.52 -3.56 -8.09
N ALA A 75 -1.81 -4.30 -9.15
CA ALA A 75 -2.19 -3.72 -10.44
C ALA A 75 -3.47 -2.88 -10.33
N TYR A 76 -4.45 -3.34 -9.53
CA TYR A 76 -5.65 -2.58 -9.24
C TYR A 76 -5.36 -1.28 -8.47
N GLN A 77 -4.50 -1.34 -7.44
CA GLN A 77 -4.06 -0.15 -6.70
C GLN A 77 -3.37 0.86 -7.62
N ARG A 78 -2.44 0.43 -8.48
CA ARG A 78 -1.79 1.32 -9.47
C ARG A 78 -2.80 2.02 -10.38
N ARG A 79 -3.84 1.33 -10.84
CA ARG A 79 -4.90 1.93 -11.66
C ARG A 79 -5.75 2.97 -10.94
N ARG A 80 -5.80 2.93 -9.61
CA ARG A 80 -6.54 3.90 -8.78
C ARG A 80 -5.70 5.09 -8.38
N MET A 81 -4.38 5.00 -8.50
CA MET A 81 -3.47 6.12 -8.28
C MET A 81 -3.78 7.23 -9.30
N ALA A 82 -3.62 8.49 -8.88
CA ALA A 82 -3.80 9.62 -9.77
C ALA A 82 -2.74 9.58 -10.90
N SER A 83 -3.13 10.00 -12.11
CA SER A 83 -2.26 9.91 -13.29
C SER A 83 -1.04 10.82 -13.24
N ASP A 84 -1.03 11.79 -12.32
CA ASP A 84 0.07 12.74 -12.08
C ASP A 84 1.01 12.31 -10.96
N ILE A 85 0.83 11.11 -10.39
CA ILE A 85 1.75 10.58 -9.38
C ILE A 85 3.14 10.36 -9.96
N ARG A 86 4.14 10.87 -9.26
CA ARG A 86 5.55 10.65 -9.56
C ARG A 86 6.04 9.43 -8.81
N PHE A 87 6.49 8.42 -9.55
CA PHE A 87 7.14 7.26 -8.95
C PHE A 87 8.58 7.62 -8.52
N PRO A 88 8.94 7.42 -7.24
CA PRO A 88 10.28 7.72 -6.74
C PRO A 88 11.33 6.78 -7.33
N LYS A 89 12.55 7.30 -7.50
CA LYS A 89 13.71 6.55 -7.97
C LYS A 89 14.74 6.39 -6.85
N ALA A 90 15.61 5.40 -6.99
CA ALA A 90 16.72 5.18 -6.09
C ALA A 90 17.57 6.44 -5.90
N GLY A 91 17.96 6.72 -4.67
CA GLY A 91 18.82 7.84 -4.31
C GLY A 91 18.14 9.21 -4.28
N GLU A 92 16.88 9.32 -4.68
CA GLU A 92 16.13 10.57 -4.54
C GLU A 92 15.89 10.94 -3.08
N ILE A 93 16.00 12.23 -2.79
CA ILE A 93 15.83 12.77 -1.44
C ILE A 93 14.53 13.56 -1.38
N TYR A 94 13.74 13.26 -0.36
CA TYR A 94 12.46 13.88 -0.07
C TYR A 94 12.48 14.49 1.32
N GLU A 95 11.82 15.64 1.48
CA GLU A 95 11.71 16.34 2.76
C GLU A 95 10.24 16.41 3.20
N ALA A 96 9.97 16.04 4.45
CA ALA A 96 8.63 16.10 5.03
C ALA A 96 8.13 17.55 5.13
N ILE A 97 6.97 17.86 4.57
CA ILE A 97 6.39 19.21 4.54
C ILE A 97 5.70 19.56 5.88
N GLY A 98 5.29 18.54 6.63
CA GLY A 98 4.69 18.61 7.96
C GLY A 98 5.06 17.37 8.77
N ASP A 99 4.57 17.30 10.01
CA ASP A 99 4.69 16.08 10.80
C ASP A 99 3.88 14.96 10.14
N PHE A 100 4.50 13.79 10.00
CA PHE A 100 3.93 12.66 9.26
C PHE A 100 4.09 11.37 10.06
N GLU A 101 3.02 10.59 10.24
CA GLU A 101 3.11 9.25 10.83
C GLU A 101 3.71 8.29 9.79
N VAL A 102 4.88 7.74 10.10
CA VAL A 102 5.61 6.82 9.23
C VAL A 102 5.66 5.43 9.84
N HIS A 103 5.52 4.42 8.98
CA HIS A 103 5.82 3.04 9.33
C HIS A 103 7.34 2.80 9.22
N TYR A 104 7.97 2.39 10.31
CA TYR A 104 9.36 1.97 10.30
C TYR A 104 9.45 0.45 10.42
N MET A 105 10.49 -0.12 9.84
CA MET A 105 10.82 -1.54 9.91
C MET A 105 12.22 -1.68 10.49
N THR A 106 12.40 -2.64 11.40
CA THR A 106 13.71 -2.95 11.97
C THR A 106 14.33 -4.13 11.22
N ALA A 107 15.58 -3.95 10.83
CA ALA A 107 16.38 -4.97 10.17
C ALA A 107 17.03 -5.86 11.24
N HIS A 108 16.83 -7.16 11.11
CA HIS A 108 17.53 -8.16 11.92
C HIS A 108 18.21 -9.21 11.02
N CYS A 109 19.33 -9.77 11.46
CA CYS A 109 20.00 -10.91 10.77
C CYS A 109 19.19 -12.23 10.81
N ALA A 110 17.88 -12.19 11.05
CA ALA A 110 17.01 -13.33 11.32
C ALA A 110 15.70 -13.19 10.51
N PRO A 111 14.91 -14.27 10.32
CA PRO A 111 13.71 -14.26 9.46
C PRO A 111 12.52 -13.45 10.02
N PHE A 112 12.76 -12.48 10.89
CA PHE A 112 11.75 -11.62 11.46
C PHE A 112 12.18 -10.16 11.34
N THR A 113 11.41 -9.38 10.60
CA THR A 113 11.50 -7.92 10.61
C THR A 113 10.50 -7.42 11.65
N GLY A 114 11.01 -6.68 12.64
CA GLY A 114 10.15 -5.92 13.54
C GLY A 114 9.71 -4.63 12.85
N GLY A 115 9.05 -3.77 13.62
CA GLY A 115 8.63 -2.47 13.12
C GLY A 115 7.57 -1.83 13.99
N GLY A 116 7.18 -0.62 13.61
CA GLY A 116 6.19 0.15 14.33
C GLY A 116 5.78 1.39 13.57
N ARG A 117 5.15 2.30 14.30
CA ARG A 117 4.78 3.62 13.80
C ARG A 117 5.48 4.68 14.63
N SER A 118 5.92 5.74 13.99
CA SER A 118 6.50 6.91 14.66
C SER A 118 6.14 8.17 13.89
N ILE A 119 6.28 9.33 14.53
CA ILE A 119 6.17 10.62 13.85
C ILE A 119 7.53 11.01 13.28
N LEU A 120 7.57 11.27 11.98
CA LEU A 120 8.64 11.95 11.28
C LEU A 120 8.35 13.46 11.31
N PRO A 121 9.16 14.28 12.00
CA PRO A 121 8.90 15.69 12.15
C PRO A 121 9.11 16.42 10.83
N LYS A 122 8.38 17.52 10.68
CA LYS A 122 8.54 18.44 9.56
C LYS A 122 10.02 18.80 9.31
N GLY A 123 10.42 18.79 8.05
CA GLY A 123 11.77 19.14 7.61
C GLY A 123 12.75 17.98 7.61
N GLU A 124 12.39 16.81 8.16
CA GLU A 124 13.24 15.63 8.04
C GLU A 124 13.33 15.16 6.60
N ARG A 125 14.50 14.61 6.29
CA ARG A 125 14.82 14.13 4.94
C ARG A 125 15.01 12.63 4.93
N VAL A 126 14.49 12.02 3.89
CA VAL A 126 14.62 10.59 3.63
C VAL A 126 15.18 10.37 2.24
N ARG A 127 16.05 9.37 2.09
CA ARG A 127 16.61 8.93 0.81
C ARG A 127 15.91 7.65 0.39
N VAL A 128 15.41 7.60 -0.83
CA VAL A 128 14.76 6.41 -1.39
C VAL A 128 15.81 5.33 -1.67
N CYS A 129 15.59 4.12 -1.13
CA CYS A 129 16.38 2.94 -1.44
C CYS A 129 16.02 2.39 -2.84
N GLU A 130 16.82 1.50 -3.41
CA GLU A 130 16.55 0.91 -4.73
C GLU A 130 15.18 0.19 -4.76
N PRO A 131 14.20 0.69 -5.54
CA PRO A 131 12.90 0.06 -5.61
C PRO A 131 12.98 -1.21 -6.48
N SER A 132 12.29 -2.28 -6.08
CA SER A 132 12.26 -3.54 -6.82
C SER A 132 11.41 -3.50 -8.11
N ASN A 133 10.67 -2.41 -8.33
CA ASN A 133 9.78 -2.22 -9.47
C ASN A 133 9.84 -0.74 -9.92
N PRO A 134 9.74 -0.44 -11.22
CA PRO A 134 9.71 0.95 -11.73
C PRO A 134 8.50 1.77 -11.27
N GLU A 135 7.39 1.11 -10.91
CA GLU A 135 6.17 1.71 -10.38
C GLU A 135 5.88 1.13 -8.97
N PRO A 136 6.70 1.50 -7.96
CA PRO A 136 6.54 0.99 -6.61
C PRO A 136 5.27 1.58 -5.97
N LEU A 137 4.46 0.75 -5.31
CA LEU A 137 3.31 1.22 -4.52
C LEU A 137 3.75 1.83 -3.19
N CYS A 138 4.82 1.29 -2.61
CA CYS A 138 5.52 1.81 -1.46
C CYS A 138 7.03 1.71 -1.71
N VAL A 139 7.81 2.56 -1.03
CA VAL A 139 9.27 2.55 -1.11
C VAL A 139 9.89 2.47 0.27
N TYR A 140 11.04 1.81 0.31
CA TYR A 140 11.90 1.87 1.47
C TYR A 140 12.74 3.13 1.44
N CYS A 141 12.93 3.77 2.59
CA CYS A 141 13.74 4.98 2.68
C CYS A 141 14.64 4.99 3.91
N ASP A 142 15.86 5.46 3.72
CA ASP A 142 16.83 5.71 4.80
C ASP A 142 16.70 7.14 5.31
N PRO A 143 16.64 7.38 6.64
CA PRO A 143 16.71 8.72 7.18
C PRO A 143 18.09 9.34 6.94
N LEU A 144 18.14 10.61 6.50
CA LEU A 144 19.41 11.33 6.42
C LEU A 144 19.96 11.67 7.82
N SER A 145 19.07 11.98 8.78
CA SER A 145 19.40 12.24 10.17
C SER A 145 19.38 10.94 11.01
N TYR A 146 20.05 9.88 10.53
CA TYR A 146 19.89 8.51 11.04
C TYR A 146 20.01 8.41 12.56
N GLU A 147 21.13 8.85 13.14
CA GLU A 147 21.42 8.71 14.58
C GLU A 147 20.41 9.44 15.47
N ALA A 148 20.06 10.68 15.11
CA ALA A 148 19.12 11.49 15.90
C ALA A 148 17.71 10.89 15.92
N LEU A 149 17.29 10.30 14.80
CA LEU A 149 15.99 9.63 14.68
C LEU A 149 16.01 8.23 15.31
N HIS A 150 17.13 7.53 15.23
CA HIS A 150 17.30 6.16 15.69
C HIS A 150 16.96 6.00 17.18
N GLU A 151 17.48 6.89 18.03
CA GLU A 151 17.24 6.85 19.48
C GLU A 151 15.77 7.11 19.86
N ARG A 152 15.06 7.90 19.03
CA ARG A 152 13.66 8.26 19.27
C ARG A 152 12.68 7.21 18.77
N ILE A 153 13.00 6.59 17.63
CA ILE A 153 12.09 5.68 16.92
C ILE A 153 12.24 4.26 17.43
N VAL A 154 13.47 3.80 17.68
CA VAL A 154 13.74 2.41 18.06
C VAL A 154 14.07 2.33 19.54
N SER A 155 13.34 1.49 20.26
CA SER A 155 13.50 1.32 21.71
C SER A 155 14.91 0.88 22.07
N ALA A 156 15.39 1.25 23.26
CA ALA A 156 16.71 0.85 23.72
C ALA A 156 16.86 -0.68 23.82
N GLU A 157 15.78 -1.40 24.15
CA GLU A 157 15.74 -2.86 24.20
C GLU A 157 15.98 -3.49 22.82
N GLU A 158 15.28 -3.00 21.79
CA GLU A 158 15.42 -3.48 20.42
C GLU A 158 16.81 -3.17 19.85
N ARG A 159 17.33 -1.96 20.12
CA ARG A 159 18.70 -1.56 19.72
C ARG A 159 19.80 -2.38 20.40
N ALA A 160 19.56 -2.87 21.61
CA ALA A 160 20.52 -3.69 22.36
C ALA A 160 20.54 -5.16 21.89
N HIS A 161 19.61 -5.57 21.02
CA HIS A 161 19.53 -6.94 20.54
C HIS A 161 20.71 -7.27 19.60
N GLU A 162 21.41 -8.39 19.84
CA GLU A 162 22.67 -8.74 19.13
C GLU A 162 22.55 -8.83 17.60
N ARG A 163 21.33 -9.09 17.10
CA ARG A 163 21.04 -9.22 15.66
C ARG A 163 20.44 -7.97 15.03
N TYR A 164 20.31 -6.88 15.76
CA TYR A 164 19.76 -5.64 15.23
C TYR A 164 20.77 -4.97 14.27
N GLU A 165 20.35 -4.69 13.05
CA GLU A 165 21.20 -4.10 11.99
C GLU A 165 20.75 -2.68 11.59
N GLY A 166 19.73 -2.15 12.24
CA GLY A 166 19.21 -0.81 11.98
C GLY A 166 17.73 -0.79 11.66
N TYR A 167 17.28 0.33 11.09
CA TYR A 167 15.90 0.51 10.69
C TYR A 167 15.82 1.34 9.41
N TYR A 168 14.68 1.21 8.73
CA TYR A 168 14.34 2.00 7.55
C TYR A 168 12.84 2.30 7.56
N PHE A 169 12.43 3.28 6.77
CA PHE A 169 11.01 3.61 6.60
C PHE A 169 10.40 2.85 5.45
N ASN A 170 9.10 2.53 5.56
CA ASN A 170 8.27 2.09 4.45
C ASN A 170 7.19 3.15 4.23
N ILE A 171 7.26 3.87 3.11
CA ILE A 171 6.38 4.99 2.80
C ILE A 171 5.61 4.69 1.52
N ASP A 172 4.29 4.82 1.57
CA ASP A 172 3.44 4.68 0.39
C ASP A 172 3.77 5.78 -0.63
N THR A 173 3.83 5.42 -1.91
CA THR A 173 4.17 6.37 -2.99
C THR A 173 3.15 7.52 -3.05
N VAL A 174 1.88 7.25 -2.75
CA VAL A 174 0.84 8.30 -2.65
C VAL A 174 1.18 9.30 -1.55
N ASP A 175 1.55 8.80 -0.37
CA ASP A 175 1.89 9.63 0.78
C ASP A 175 3.19 10.40 0.58
N LEU A 176 4.19 9.78 -0.05
CA LEU A 176 5.42 10.45 -0.44
C LEU A 176 5.14 11.65 -1.36
N ASN A 177 4.24 11.48 -2.35
CA ASN A 177 3.84 12.59 -3.25
C ASN A 177 3.02 13.68 -2.54
N ARG A 178 2.30 13.33 -1.48
CA ARG A 178 1.37 14.25 -0.79
C ARG A 178 2.01 15.02 0.35
N PHE A 179 2.84 14.36 1.14
CA PHE A 179 3.35 14.89 2.41
C PHE A 179 4.83 15.25 2.36
N PHE A 180 5.50 14.93 1.25
CA PHE A 180 6.91 15.24 1.06
C PHE A 180 7.12 16.08 -0.19
N ARG A 181 8.14 16.92 -0.15
CA ARG A 181 8.65 17.63 -1.32
C ARG A 181 9.92 16.96 -1.81
N PHE A 182 10.02 16.77 -3.11
CA PHE A 182 11.27 16.36 -3.74
C PHE A 182 12.33 17.47 -3.53
N VAL A 183 13.53 17.08 -3.13
CA VAL A 183 14.67 18.00 -2.89
C VAL A 183 15.69 17.86 -4.01
N GLU A 184 16.26 16.67 -4.16
CA GLU A 184 17.32 16.39 -5.12
C GLU A 184 17.41 14.90 -5.45
N SER A 185 18.05 14.57 -6.56
CA SER A 185 18.51 13.21 -6.86
C SER A 185 19.97 13.10 -6.46
N SER A 186 20.35 12.12 -5.63
CA SER A 186 21.77 11.79 -5.52
C SER A 186 22.27 11.43 -6.92
N LYS A 187 23.29 12.11 -7.41
CA LYS A 187 23.99 11.64 -8.60
C LYS A 187 24.55 10.28 -8.21
N THR A 188 24.00 9.21 -8.74
CA THR A 188 24.55 7.88 -8.53
C THR A 188 25.99 7.95 -9.05
N ASP A 189 26.97 7.75 -8.19
CA ASP A 189 28.41 7.81 -8.51
C ASP A 189 28.86 6.67 -9.46
N GLU A 190 27.97 6.15 -10.31
CA GLU A 190 28.22 5.15 -11.35
C GLU A 190 29.33 5.57 -12.34
N GLU A 191 29.74 6.83 -12.36
CA GLU A 191 30.90 7.28 -13.12
C GLU A 191 32.25 6.94 -12.48
N THR A 192 32.31 6.63 -11.17
CA THR A 192 33.60 6.40 -10.50
C THR A 192 34.13 4.97 -10.66
N ASN A 193 33.31 4.02 -11.10
CA ASN A 193 33.70 2.61 -11.25
C ASN A 193 34.01 2.17 -12.71
N LYS A 194 34.02 3.09 -13.68
CA LYS A 194 34.40 2.80 -15.08
C LYS A 194 35.90 2.99 -15.39
N HIS A 195 36.72 3.40 -14.42
CA HIS A 195 38.16 3.62 -14.61
C HIS A 195 39.08 2.76 -13.73
N ALA A 196 38.54 1.73 -13.06
CA ALA A 196 39.30 0.80 -12.24
C ALA A 196 39.53 -0.59 -12.88
N GLY A 197 39.44 -0.69 -14.21
CA GLY A 197 39.69 -1.90 -14.99
C GLY A 197 40.81 -1.73 -16.00
#